data_AF-A0A355L7T5-F1
#
_entry.id   AF-A0A355L7T5-F1
#
_cell.length_a   1.000
_cell.length_b   1.000
_cell.length_c   1.000
_cell.angle_alpha   90.00
_cell.angle_beta   90.00
_cell.angle_gamma   90.00
#
_symmetry.space_group_name_H-M   'P 1'
#
loop_
_entity.id
_entity.type
_entity.pdbx_description
1 polymer ?
#
loop_
_entity_poly.entity_id
_entity_poly.type
_entity_poly.pdbx_seq_one_letter_code
_entity_poly.pdbx_strand_id
1 'polypeptide(L)' 'MRPAIPVDATPTMAYIPLQLDLMSYETDKALNTGTLFPTLDKPFLGRRAK' A
#
# COMPACT_ATOMS: atom_id res chain seq x y z
N MET A 1 26.60 15.79 -1.25
CA MET A 1 25.18 15.39 -1.28
C MET A 1 25.13 13.90 -1.56
N ARG A 2 24.39 13.09 -0.77
CA ARG A 2 24.18 11.68 -1.13
C ARG A 2 23.08 11.63 -2.20
N PRO A 3 23.23 10.82 -3.26
CA PRO A 3 22.18 10.66 -4.26
C PRO A 3 20.93 10.03 -3.62
N ALA A 4 19.74 10.42 -4.10
CA ALA A 4 18.47 9.95 -3.58
C ALA A 4 18.23 8.45 -3.84
N ILE A 5 18.90 7.90 -4.86
CA ILE A 5 18.78 6.50 -5.29
C ILE A 5 20.19 5.95 -5.54
N PRO A 6 20.49 4.68 -5.19
CA PRO A 6 21.76 4.02 -5.52
C PRO A 6 22.07 4.05 -7.02
N VAL A 7 23.36 4.11 -7.37
CA VAL A 7 23.82 4.16 -8.78
C VAL A 7 23.50 2.88 -9.55
N ASP A 8 23.37 1.77 -8.84
CA ASP A 8 23.11 0.42 -9.32
C ASP A 8 21.64 -0.01 -9.14
N ALA A 9 20.74 0.94 -8.88
CA ALA A 9 19.33 0.64 -8.76
C ALA A 9 18.77 0.12 -10.09
N THR A 10 18.42 -1.17 -10.14
CA THR A 10 17.72 -1.77 -11.26
C THR A 10 16.27 -1.28 -11.28
N PRO A 11 15.77 -0.74 -12.41
CA PRO A 11 14.36 -0.40 -12.54
C PRO A 11 13.49 -1.63 -12.23
N THR A 12 12.60 -1.51 -11.26
CA THR A 12 11.59 -2.51 -10.93
C THR A 12 10.24 -2.01 -11.36
N MET A 13 9.44 -2.89 -11.98
CA MET A 13 8.03 -2.61 -12.24
C MET A 13 7.20 -3.12 -11.07
N ALA A 14 6.56 -2.20 -10.35
CA ALA A 14 5.49 -2.58 -9.44
C ALA A 14 4.24 -2.86 -10.27
N TYR A 15 3.67 -4.06 -10.16
CA TYR A 15 2.35 -4.33 -10.68
C TYR A 15 1.33 -3.56 -9.84
N ILE A 16 0.67 -2.57 -10.44
CA ILE A 16 -0.45 -1.87 -9.81
C ILE A 16 -1.72 -2.55 -10.31
N PRO A 17 -2.48 -3.23 -9.43
CA PRO A 17 -3.74 -3.85 -9.83
C PRO A 17 -4.73 -2.78 -10.31
N LEU A 18 -5.48 -3.12 -11.36
CA LEU A 18 -6.57 -2.27 -11.84
C LEU A 18 -7.63 -2.15 -10.74
N GLN A 19 -7.83 -0.93 -10.24
CA GLN A 19 -8.84 -0.65 -9.23
C GLN A 19 -10.13 -0.20 -9.91
N LEU A 20 -11.13 -1.08 -9.93
CA LEU A 20 -12.45 -0.83 -10.55
C LEU A 20 -13.42 -0.12 -9.60
N ASP A 21 -13.25 -0.31 -8.29
CA ASP A 21 -14.06 0.31 -7.26
C ASP A 21 -13.37 1.56 -6.70
N LEU A 22 -14.08 2.68 -6.74
CA LEU A 22 -13.62 4.00 -6.29
C LEU A 22 -14.29 4.43 -4.98
N MET A 23 -15.06 3.54 -4.35
CA MET A 23 -15.61 3.80 -3.03
C MET A 23 -14.47 4.07 -2.04
N SER A 24 -14.62 5.14 -1.27
CA SER A 24 -13.66 5.56 -0.26
C SER A 24 -14.35 5.68 1.09
N TYR A 25 -13.57 5.48 2.15
CA TYR A 25 -14.01 5.84 3.49
C TYR A 25 -13.97 7.36 3.70
N GLU A 26 -14.81 7.83 4.62
CA GLU A 26 -14.63 9.15 5.23
C GLU A 26 -13.26 9.25 5.92
N THR A 27 -12.72 10.46 5.98
CA THR A 27 -11.35 10.74 6.45
C THR A 27 -11.04 10.15 7.81
N ASP A 28 -11.96 10.27 8.76
CA ASP A 28 -11.75 9.79 10.14
C ASP A 28 -11.66 8.27 10.19
N LYS A 29 -12.47 7.57 9.38
CA LYS A 29 -12.40 6.13 9.28
C LYS A 29 -11.12 5.69 8.58
N ALA A 30 -10.74 6.33 7.48
CA ALA A 30 -9.52 6.04 6.75
C ALA A 30 -8.26 6.19 7.62
N LEU A 31 -8.22 7.24 8.46
CA LEU A 31 -7.13 7.45 9.42
C LEU A 31 -7.05 6.32 10.45
N ASN A 32 -8.20 5.85 10.95
CA ASN A 32 -8.25 4.79 11.95
C ASN A 32 -7.91 3.40 11.37
N THR A 33 -8.30 3.09 10.13
CA THR A 33 -8.02 1.79 9.50
C THR A 33 -6.66 1.72 8.81
N GLY A 34 -6.05 2.87 8.50
CA GLY A 34 -4.77 2.96 7.79
C GLY A 34 -4.89 2.78 6.27
N THR A 35 -6.11 2.82 5.72
CA THR A 35 -6.36 2.82 4.27
C THR A 35 -7.61 3.62 3.93
N LEU A 36 -7.55 4.39 2.84
CA LEU A 36 -8.70 5.12 2.30
C LEU A 36 -9.72 4.19 1.61
N PHE A 37 -9.24 3.07 1.07
CA PHE A 37 -10.05 2.20 0.22
C PHE A 37 -10.50 0.96 0.99
N PRO A 38 -11.83 0.70 1.06
CA PRO A 38 -12.38 -0.48 1.72
C PRO A 38 -11.83 -1.79 1.15
N THR A 39 -11.56 -1.83 -0.16
CA THR A 39 -11.03 -3.00 -0.86
C THR A 39 -9.62 -3.40 -0.42
N LEU A 40 -8.87 -2.47 0.20
CA LEU A 40 -7.54 -2.71 0.76
C LEU A 40 -7.56 -2.99 2.26
N ASP A 41 -8.68 -2.75 2.96
CA ASP A 41 -8.85 -2.99 4.40
C ASP A 41 -9.05 -4.49 4.67
N LYS A 42 -7.95 -5.24 4.60
CA LYS A 42 -7.93 -6.70 4.73
C LYS A 42 -7.35 -7.10 6.08
N PRO A 43 -7.90 -8.12 6.75
CA PRO A 43 -7.35 -8.60 8.01
C PRO A 43 -5.90 -9.08 7.80
N PHE A 44 -5.04 -8.77 8.76
CA PHE A 44 -3.67 -9.28 8.75
C PHE A 44 -3.67 -10.79 9.05
N LEU A 45 -3.42 -11.60 8.02
CA LEU A 45 -3.33 -13.07 8.14
C LEU A 45 -1.90 -13.57 8.35
N GLY A 46 -0.93 -12.66 8.53
CA GLY A 46 0.46 -13.03 8.76
C GLY A 46 0.58 -13.84 10.04
N ARG A 47 1.12 -15.06 9.92
CA ARG A 47 1.47 -15.89 11.09
C ARG A 47 2.82 -15.45 11.61
N ARG A 48 2.98 -15.44 12.94
CA ARG A 48 4.31 -15.32 13.55
C ARG A 48 5.13 -16.53 13.11
N ALA A 49 6.26 -16.32 12.43
CA ALA A 49 7.23 -17.39 12.22
C ALA A 49 7.70 -17.86 13.61
N LYS A 50 7.65 -19.17 13.86
CA LYS A 50 8.21 -19.76 15.08
C LYS A 50 9.73 -19.75 15.02
#